data_AF-A0A1H5PG47-F1
#
_entry.id   AF-A0A1H5PG47-F1
#
_cell.length_a   1.000
_cell.length_b   1.000
_cell.length_c   1.000
_cell.angle_alpha   90.00
_cell.angle_beta   90.00
_cell.angle_gamma   90.00
#
_symmetry.space_group_name_H-M   'P 1'
#
loop_
_entity.id
_entity.type
_entity.pdbx_description
1 polymer ?
#
loop_
_entity_poly.entity_id
_entity_poly.type
_entity_poly.pdbx_seq_one_letter_code
_entity_poly.pdbx_strand_id
1 'polypeptide(L)'
;MTETEGVKNPLGSIPKEKRMYVYMGCGAAVIVGYAWWRQRATASAASEAAMDSAYSDDGYVTQASPGDSFWGSGGGGTSSSSDTSSTDTSGLPVLATNAAWMQYAVEQLAAAGTDPVAAQSALGKYLDRQALTSSEQDIVRRAIGLANPPPVGTFVVTPAIEAPAPSALAAPTGLKVTAVAPTYVEVTWNKVTGAGNYRLYRSGASQNVAASTDTVARVEGLEPGKNYTIYVAAGQVGSEAVGPRSAGLSVTTAKAVLKAPSTPKASQITSSSVYLTWGTVAGAEHYRIYQGTSGEPVGDSLDGKFRVSGLKSKTTYKYRVAAMSGSTTGPYSGYVTVKTK
;
A
#
# COMPACT_ATOMS: atom_id res chain seq x y z
N MET A 1 -47.61 18.25 -60.05
CA MET A 1 -48.30 18.13 -58.75
C MET A 1 -48.83 16.72 -58.65
N THR A 2 -48.15 15.88 -57.87
CA THR A 2 -48.65 14.80 -56.97
C THR A 2 -47.48 13.84 -56.71
N GLU A 3 -47.11 13.76 -55.44
CA GLU A 3 -46.20 12.79 -54.82
C GLU A 3 -46.94 11.47 -54.51
N THR A 4 -46.17 10.50 -54.01
CA THR A 4 -46.48 9.17 -53.43
C THR A 4 -46.39 8.03 -54.45
N GLU A 5 -45.65 6.93 -54.25
CA GLU A 5 -45.23 6.25 -53.01
C GLU A 5 -43.83 5.65 -53.11
N GLY A 6 -43.16 5.54 -51.96
CA GLY A 6 -41.91 4.82 -51.79
C GLY A 6 -42.14 3.33 -51.56
N VAL A 7 -41.33 2.51 -52.24
CA VAL A 7 -41.19 1.08 -51.94
C VAL A 7 -40.06 0.93 -50.92
N LYS A 8 -40.39 0.49 -49.70
CA LYS A 8 -39.42 0.07 -48.68
C LYS A 8 -39.71 -1.32 -48.16
N ASN A 9 -38.61 -2.05 -48.03
CA ASN A 9 -38.32 -3.27 -47.26
C ASN A 9 -38.72 -4.61 -47.90
N PRO A 10 -38.04 -5.74 -47.56
CA PRO A 10 -37.09 -5.95 -46.46
C PRO A 10 -35.80 -6.70 -46.87
N LEU A 11 -34.78 -6.74 -46.00
CA LEU A 11 -34.00 -7.94 -45.61
C LEU A 11 -32.70 -7.54 -44.91
N GLY A 12 -32.52 -8.05 -43.69
CA GLY A 12 -31.18 -8.40 -43.18
C GLY A 12 -30.55 -7.50 -42.14
N SER A 13 -31.26 -7.13 -41.06
CA SER A 13 -30.60 -6.73 -39.82
C SER A 13 -29.95 -7.96 -39.16
N ILE A 14 -28.64 -8.12 -39.35
CA ILE A 14 -27.82 -9.13 -38.67
C ILE A 14 -27.67 -8.73 -37.19
N PRO A 15 -28.00 -9.62 -36.22
CA PRO A 15 -27.85 -9.30 -34.80
C PRO A 15 -26.37 -9.23 -34.39
N LYS A 16 -26.04 -8.26 -33.53
CA LYS A 16 -24.73 -8.13 -32.88
C LYS A 16 -24.49 -9.35 -31.99
N GLU A 17 -23.51 -10.18 -32.34
CA GLU A 17 -23.08 -11.29 -31.51
C GLU A 17 -22.46 -10.79 -30.19
N LYS A 18 -23.01 -11.32 -29.09
CA LYS A 18 -22.47 -11.21 -27.75
C LYS A 18 -21.14 -11.98 -27.68
N ARG A 19 -20.02 -11.30 -27.46
CA ARG A 19 -18.79 -11.97 -27.04
C ARG A 19 -18.83 -12.21 -25.52
N MET A 20 -19.22 -13.42 -25.18
CA MET A 20 -19.11 -14.02 -23.86
C MET A 20 -17.61 -14.30 -23.60
N TYR A 21 -16.99 -13.59 -22.64
CA TYR A 21 -15.65 -13.92 -22.17
C TYR A 21 -15.77 -15.02 -21.10
N VAL A 22 -15.42 -16.24 -21.50
CA VAL A 22 -15.18 -17.36 -20.57
C VAL A 22 -13.77 -17.20 -20.01
N TYR A 23 -13.68 -16.86 -18.72
CA TYR A 23 -12.45 -16.98 -17.95
C TYR A 23 -12.46 -18.30 -17.18
N MET A 24 -11.69 -19.27 -17.68
CA MET A 24 -11.18 -20.44 -16.96
C MET A 24 -9.72 -20.58 -17.43
N GLY A 25 -8.68 -20.63 -16.62
CA GLY A 25 -8.49 -20.52 -15.18
C GLY A 25 -6.97 -20.64 -14.97
N CYS A 26 -6.47 -20.24 -13.80
CA CYS A 26 -5.17 -20.69 -13.30
C CYS A 26 -5.24 -20.64 -11.76
N GLY A 27 -5.60 -21.77 -11.17
CA GLY A 27 -5.31 -22.06 -9.78
C GLY A 27 -3.90 -22.63 -9.68
N ALA A 28 -3.04 -21.98 -8.90
CA ALA A 28 -1.88 -22.57 -8.24
C ALA A 28 -1.41 -21.63 -7.12
N ALA A 29 -1.16 -22.20 -5.94
CA ALA A 29 -0.54 -21.61 -4.73
C ALA A 29 -1.48 -21.20 -3.58
N VAL A 30 -2.26 -22.15 -3.05
CA VAL A 30 -2.73 -22.12 -1.65
C VAL A 30 -2.28 -23.40 -0.95
N ILE A 31 -0.98 -23.57 -0.75
CA ILE A 31 -0.41 -24.54 0.21
C ILE A 31 0.86 -23.92 0.81
N VAL A 32 0.71 -22.96 1.74
CA VAL A 32 1.77 -22.57 2.70
C VAL A 32 1.18 -22.21 4.08
N GLY A 33 -0.10 -21.84 4.17
CA GLY A 33 -0.69 -21.31 5.41
C GLY A 33 -1.01 -22.29 6.54
N TYR A 34 -1.05 -23.61 6.31
CA TYR A 34 -1.55 -24.56 7.33
C TYR A 34 -0.45 -25.16 8.23
N ALA A 35 0.82 -24.94 7.92
CA ALA A 35 1.94 -25.46 8.71
C ALA A 35 2.42 -24.50 9.83
N TRP A 36 1.96 -23.25 9.86
CA TRP A 36 2.46 -22.23 10.79
C TRP A 36 1.67 -22.11 12.10
N TRP A 37 0.60 -22.91 12.30
CA TRP A 37 -0.29 -22.77 13.46
C TRP A 37 0.02 -23.71 14.64
N ARG A 38 0.98 -24.66 14.53
CA ARG A 38 1.20 -25.68 15.59
C ARG A 38 2.52 -25.62 16.38
N GLN A 39 3.34 -24.58 16.25
CA GLN A 39 4.66 -24.52 16.92
C GLN A 39 4.91 -23.30 17.84
N ARG A 40 3.86 -22.71 18.44
CA ARG A 40 4.03 -21.68 19.50
C ARG A 40 3.64 -22.13 20.91
N ALA A 41 3.59 -23.43 21.14
CA ALA A 41 3.66 -23.95 22.50
C ALA A 41 5.09 -24.48 22.70
N THR A 42 5.79 -23.86 23.65
CA THR A 42 7.11 -24.19 24.25
C THR A 42 8.33 -23.36 23.80
N ALA A 43 9.10 -22.96 24.82
CA ALA A 43 10.34 -22.19 24.87
C ALA A 43 10.18 -20.65 24.68
N SER A 44 10.71 -19.78 25.55
CA SER A 44 11.70 -19.96 26.61
C SER A 44 11.51 -18.92 27.71
N ALA A 45 11.59 -19.41 28.95
CA ALA A 45 11.96 -18.62 30.10
C ALA A 45 13.42 -18.12 29.99
N ALA A 46 13.75 -17.18 30.89
CA ALA A 46 15.07 -16.69 31.30
C ALA A 46 15.66 -15.51 30.51
N SER A 47 15.76 -14.34 31.16
CA SER A 47 16.95 -14.03 31.97
C SER A 47 16.66 -12.90 32.97
N GLU A 48 17.28 -13.05 34.14
CA GLU A 48 17.21 -12.23 35.35
C GLU A 48 18.15 -11.00 35.31
N ALA A 49 17.91 -10.09 36.27
CA ALA A 49 18.90 -9.29 37.03
C ALA A 49 19.64 -8.15 36.28
N ALA A 50 19.98 -7.00 36.87
CA ALA A 50 19.81 -6.39 38.19
C ALA A 50 20.20 -4.88 38.12
N MET A 51 19.78 -4.11 39.14
CA MET A 51 20.38 -2.88 39.76
C MET A 51 19.22 -1.97 40.19
N ASP A 52 18.76 -1.99 41.43
CA ASP A 52 19.35 -1.46 42.68
C ASP A 52 19.74 0.02 42.63
N SER A 53 18.94 0.85 43.30
CA SER A 53 19.46 1.83 44.25
C SER A 53 18.31 2.44 45.07
N ALA A 54 18.45 2.30 46.38
CA ALA A 54 17.61 2.89 47.41
C ALA A 54 17.75 4.42 47.45
N TYR A 55 16.63 5.13 47.67
CA TYR A 55 16.65 6.38 48.42
C TYR A 55 15.31 6.62 49.12
N SER A 56 15.42 6.94 50.40
CA SER A 56 14.37 6.94 51.42
C SER A 56 13.66 8.28 51.55
N ASP A 57 12.37 8.20 51.86
CA ASP A 57 11.60 8.93 52.89
C ASP A 57 12.09 10.31 53.41
N ASP A 58 11.21 11.32 53.37
CA ASP A 58 10.69 12.02 54.57
C ASP A 58 9.89 13.31 54.21
N GLY A 59 8.66 13.39 54.73
CA GLY A 59 8.25 14.46 55.66
C GLY A 59 7.90 15.90 55.20
N TYR A 60 6.61 16.22 55.37
CA TYR A 60 6.00 17.47 55.90
C TYR A 60 5.70 18.73 55.03
N VAL A 61 4.39 18.86 54.68
CA VAL A 61 3.39 19.95 54.94
C VAL A 61 3.82 21.43 55.00
N THR A 62 3.21 22.31 54.17
CA THR A 62 2.24 23.38 54.55
C THR A 62 1.76 24.27 53.37
N GLN A 63 0.47 24.62 53.45
CA GLN A 63 -0.43 25.59 52.78
C GLN A 63 0.10 26.67 51.79
N ALA A 64 -0.61 26.88 50.67
CA ALA A 64 -1.72 27.86 50.53
C ALA A 64 -2.26 27.91 49.08
N SER A 65 -3.58 28.08 48.92
CA SER A 65 -4.33 28.35 47.66
C SER A 65 -4.60 29.88 47.57
N PRO A 66 -5.03 30.50 46.43
CA PRO A 66 -6.39 30.29 45.89
C PRO A 66 -6.62 30.48 44.37
N GLY A 67 -7.77 29.99 43.89
CA GLY A 67 -8.49 30.41 42.66
C GLY A 67 -8.65 29.28 41.63
N ASP A 68 -9.82 28.96 41.05
CA ASP A 68 -11.15 29.56 41.10
C ASP A 68 -12.22 28.50 40.74
N SER A 69 -13.42 28.81 41.24
CA SER A 69 -14.75 28.20 41.15
C SER A 69 -15.22 27.58 39.82
N PHE A 70 -15.93 26.44 39.90
CA PHE A 70 -17.25 26.15 39.26
C PHE A 70 -17.70 24.71 39.64
N TRP A 71 -18.69 24.42 40.49
CA TRP A 71 -20.11 24.74 40.44
C TRP A 71 -20.74 24.80 41.85
N GLY A 72 -21.79 25.60 41.95
CA GLY A 72 -22.49 25.98 43.17
C GLY A 72 -23.45 24.96 43.79
N SER A 73 -23.79 25.34 45.01
CA SER A 73 -24.51 24.68 46.10
C SER A 73 -25.99 24.33 45.86
N GLY A 74 -26.49 23.37 46.65
CA GLY A 74 -27.89 23.31 47.03
C GLY A 74 -28.32 22.03 47.75
N GLY A 75 -28.23 22.00 49.10
CA GLY A 75 -29.11 21.17 49.94
C GLY A 75 -28.41 20.37 51.05
N GLY A 76 -28.51 20.86 52.30
CA GLY A 76 -27.84 20.30 53.47
C GLY A 76 -28.44 19.00 54.03
N GLY A 77 -27.68 18.36 54.90
CA GLY A 77 -28.11 17.19 55.67
C GLY A 77 -26.94 16.54 56.40
N THR A 78 -26.82 16.89 57.68
CA THR A 78 -26.40 16.03 58.80
C THR A 78 -25.31 14.97 58.58
N SER A 79 -24.25 15.10 59.38
CA SER A 79 -23.34 14.01 59.75
C SER A 79 -24.09 12.72 60.09
N SER A 80 -23.90 11.68 59.31
CA SER A 80 -24.02 10.30 59.76
C SER A 80 -22.89 9.49 59.17
N SER A 81 -21.98 9.04 60.04
CA SER A 81 -21.21 7.83 59.82
C SER A 81 -22.18 6.70 59.46
N SER A 82 -22.07 6.16 58.26
CA SER A 82 -22.63 4.85 57.93
C SER A 82 -21.53 4.02 57.29
N ASP A 83 -20.80 3.33 58.16
CA ASP A 83 -20.29 2.01 57.83
C ASP A 83 -21.46 1.16 57.36
N THR A 84 -21.56 0.97 56.06
CA THR A 84 -22.26 -0.16 55.46
C THR A 84 -21.49 -0.53 54.21
N SER A 85 -20.36 -1.22 54.41
CA SER A 85 -19.79 -2.08 53.38
C SER A 85 -20.77 -3.25 53.19
N SER A 86 -21.76 -3.06 52.32
CA SER A 86 -22.51 -4.19 51.78
C SER A 86 -21.73 -4.72 50.59
N THR A 87 -21.25 -5.96 50.73
CA THR A 87 -20.69 -6.71 49.62
C THR A 87 -21.81 -7.50 48.95
N ASP A 88 -21.78 -7.60 47.63
CA ASP A 88 -22.66 -8.51 46.90
C ASP A 88 -22.26 -9.98 47.16
N THR A 89 -23.01 -10.92 46.57
CA THR A 89 -22.75 -12.37 46.68
C THR A 89 -21.36 -12.79 46.15
N SER A 90 -20.66 -11.90 45.44
CA SER A 90 -19.28 -12.11 44.94
C SER A 90 -18.21 -11.47 45.83
N GLY A 91 -18.59 -10.84 46.94
CA GLY A 91 -17.66 -10.19 47.87
C GLY A 91 -17.21 -8.80 47.42
N LEU A 92 -17.79 -8.25 46.36
CA LEU A 92 -17.47 -6.91 45.82
C LEU A 92 -18.39 -5.85 46.44
N PRO A 93 -17.94 -4.60 46.63
CA PRO A 93 -18.78 -3.55 47.17
C PRO A 93 -19.97 -3.25 46.25
N VAL A 94 -21.13 -2.97 46.85
CA VAL A 94 -22.32 -2.53 46.09
C VAL A 94 -22.16 -1.06 45.68
N LEU A 95 -21.89 -0.83 44.40
CA LEU A 95 -21.66 0.51 43.83
C LEU A 95 -22.96 1.01 43.18
N ALA A 96 -23.61 2.02 43.77
CA ALA A 96 -24.91 2.51 43.33
C ALA A 96 -24.84 3.59 42.22
N THR A 97 -23.68 4.20 42.01
CA THR A 97 -23.50 5.30 41.04
C THR A 97 -22.26 5.11 40.19
N ASN A 98 -22.25 5.68 38.98
CA ASN A 98 -21.07 5.64 38.12
C ASN A 98 -19.88 6.40 38.73
N ALA A 99 -20.13 7.40 39.59
CA ALA A 99 -19.07 8.11 40.32
C ALA A 99 -18.42 7.24 41.39
N ALA A 100 -19.21 6.52 42.19
CA ALA A 100 -18.70 5.55 43.16
C ALA A 100 -17.98 4.39 42.45
N TRP A 101 -18.54 3.93 41.32
CA TRP A 101 -17.91 2.93 40.47
C TRP A 101 -16.54 3.39 39.94
N MET A 102 -16.46 4.63 39.44
CA MET A 102 -15.21 5.19 38.91
C MET A 102 -14.12 5.29 39.98
N GLN A 103 -14.46 5.75 41.19
CA GLN A 103 -13.50 5.83 42.30
C GLN A 103 -12.96 4.45 42.68
N TYR A 104 -13.85 3.48 42.87
CA TYR A 104 -13.47 2.11 43.20
C TYR A 104 -12.64 1.47 42.07
N ALA A 105 -13.04 1.62 40.81
CA ALA A 105 -12.32 1.06 39.68
C ALA A 105 -10.90 1.65 39.52
N VAL A 106 -10.73 2.97 39.71
CA VAL A 106 -9.40 3.61 39.70
C VAL A 106 -8.53 3.08 40.84
N GLU A 107 -9.09 2.91 42.03
CA GLU A 107 -8.36 2.37 43.18
C GLU A 107 -7.91 0.92 42.95
N GLN A 108 -8.79 0.05 42.44
CA GLN A 108 -8.44 -1.33 42.12
C GLN A 108 -7.40 -1.42 40.99
N LEU A 109 -7.51 -0.55 39.98
CA LEU A 109 -6.51 -0.47 38.90
C LEU A 109 -5.15 0.01 39.40
N ALA A 110 -5.13 0.99 40.31
CA ALA A 110 -3.93 1.51 40.94
C ALA A 110 -3.23 0.44 41.79
N ALA A 111 -3.99 -0.28 42.63
CA ALA A 111 -3.50 -1.42 43.38
C ALA A 111 -2.93 -2.53 42.48
N ALA A 112 -3.46 -2.64 41.25
CA ALA A 112 -3.01 -3.59 40.24
C ALA A 112 -1.89 -3.05 39.32
N GLY A 113 -1.29 -1.91 39.65
CA GLY A 113 -0.12 -1.31 39.00
C GLY A 113 -0.41 -0.42 37.79
N THR A 114 -1.66 -0.01 37.57
CA THR A 114 -2.02 0.94 36.52
C THR A 114 -1.87 2.37 37.03
N ASP A 115 -1.32 3.28 36.23
CA ASP A 115 -1.24 4.70 36.59
C ASP A 115 -2.64 5.28 36.89
N PRO A 116 -2.90 5.86 38.08
CA PRO A 116 -4.21 6.39 38.45
C PRO A 116 -4.71 7.49 37.51
N VAL A 117 -3.82 8.31 36.95
CA VAL A 117 -4.19 9.40 36.03
C VAL A 117 -4.66 8.84 34.69
N ALA A 118 -3.92 7.88 34.13
CA ALA A 118 -4.33 7.15 32.93
C ALA A 118 -5.65 6.38 33.15
N ALA A 119 -5.81 5.74 34.31
CA ALA A 119 -7.04 5.04 34.69
C ALA A 119 -8.24 5.99 34.73
N GLN A 120 -8.11 7.13 35.42
CA GLN A 120 -9.17 8.12 35.53
C GLN A 120 -9.56 8.70 34.16
N SER A 121 -8.56 8.99 33.31
CA SER A 121 -8.81 9.48 31.95
C SER A 121 -9.55 8.46 31.07
N ALA A 122 -9.11 7.20 31.06
CA ALA A 122 -9.72 6.16 30.23
C ALA A 122 -11.16 5.85 30.66
N LEU A 123 -11.40 5.75 31.97
CA LEU A 123 -12.74 5.48 32.51
C LEU A 123 -13.69 6.67 32.32
N GLY A 124 -13.19 7.91 32.42
CA GLY A 124 -13.98 9.10 32.10
C GLY A 124 -14.45 9.12 30.65
N LYS A 125 -13.53 8.89 29.70
CA LYS A 125 -13.86 8.76 28.27
C LYS A 125 -14.89 7.67 28.00
N TYR A 126 -14.77 6.53 28.69
CA TYR A 126 -15.71 5.41 28.56
C TYR A 126 -17.12 5.78 29.05
N LEU A 127 -17.24 6.43 30.21
CA LEU A 127 -18.52 6.91 30.73
C LEU A 127 -19.14 8.00 29.86
N ASP A 128 -18.31 8.82 29.20
CA ASP A 128 -18.75 9.83 28.24
C ASP A 128 -19.03 9.28 26.83
N ARG A 129 -18.89 7.95 26.62
CA ARG A 129 -19.07 7.26 25.33
C ARG A 129 -18.13 7.76 24.23
N GLN A 130 -16.97 8.28 24.61
CA GLN A 130 -15.94 8.67 23.65
C GLN A 130 -15.22 7.43 23.10
N ALA A 131 -14.59 7.59 21.94
CA ALA A 131 -13.79 6.54 21.35
C ALA A 131 -12.46 6.37 22.12
N LEU A 132 -12.04 5.13 22.33
CA LEU A 132 -10.91 4.76 23.19
C LEU A 132 -9.76 4.16 22.35
N THR A 133 -8.51 4.56 22.62
CA THR A 133 -7.29 3.93 22.09
C THR A 133 -7.13 2.49 22.58
N SER A 134 -6.28 1.66 21.95
CA SER A 134 -6.08 0.28 22.41
C SER A 134 -5.68 0.17 23.89
N SER A 135 -4.78 1.03 24.37
CA SER A 135 -4.38 1.05 25.79
C SER A 135 -5.52 1.45 26.72
N GLU A 136 -6.35 2.41 26.33
CA GLU A 136 -7.51 2.83 27.13
C GLU A 136 -8.60 1.75 27.16
N GLN A 137 -8.80 1.02 26.06
CA GLN A 137 -9.71 -0.14 26.02
C GLN A 137 -9.26 -1.25 26.97
N ASP A 138 -7.96 -1.51 27.06
CA ASP A 138 -7.42 -2.52 27.97
C ASP A 138 -7.60 -2.10 29.44
N ILE A 139 -7.40 -0.82 29.75
CA ILE A 139 -7.70 -0.24 31.07
C ILE A 139 -9.18 -0.42 31.41
N VAL A 140 -10.09 -0.07 30.49
CA VAL A 140 -11.55 -0.18 30.70
C VAL A 140 -11.98 -1.64 30.89
N ARG A 141 -11.46 -2.57 30.07
CA ARG A 141 -11.74 -4.00 30.21
C ARG A 141 -11.25 -4.56 31.55
N ARG A 142 -10.07 -4.12 32.00
CA ARG A 142 -9.52 -4.51 33.30
C ARG A 142 -10.35 -3.94 34.45
N ALA A 143 -10.79 -2.69 34.37
CA ALA A 143 -11.71 -2.09 35.36
C ALA A 143 -13.01 -2.88 35.46
N ILE A 144 -13.65 -3.21 34.33
CA ILE A 144 -14.90 -4.00 34.30
C ILE A 144 -14.69 -5.39 34.92
N GLY A 145 -13.52 -6.00 34.71
CA GLY A 145 -13.17 -7.28 35.33
C GLY A 145 -12.92 -7.20 36.84
N LEU A 146 -12.49 -6.05 37.36
CA LEU A 146 -12.18 -5.83 38.78
C LEU A 146 -13.36 -5.26 39.58
N ALA A 147 -14.21 -4.47 38.94
CA ALA A 147 -15.24 -3.66 39.60
C ALA A 147 -16.66 -3.91 39.06
N ASN A 148 -16.85 -4.95 38.24
CA ASN A 148 -18.06 -5.17 37.43
C ASN A 148 -18.34 -4.01 36.44
N PRO A 149 -19.30 -4.14 35.50
CA PRO A 149 -19.70 -3.03 34.65
C PRO A 149 -20.31 -1.86 35.45
N PRO A 150 -20.27 -0.62 34.93
CA PRO A 150 -20.91 0.52 35.57
C PRO A 150 -22.40 0.26 35.86
N PRO A 151 -22.92 0.64 37.04
CA PRO A 151 -24.26 0.30 37.50
C PRO A 151 -25.38 1.08 36.79
N VAL A 152 -25.08 2.26 36.24
CA VAL A 152 -26.08 3.14 35.61
C VAL A 152 -25.81 3.32 34.13
N GLY A 153 -26.60 2.62 33.30
CA GLY A 153 -26.59 2.72 31.84
C GLY A 153 -25.84 1.58 31.16
N THR A 154 -25.97 1.50 29.83
CA THR A 154 -25.25 0.54 29.00
C THR A 154 -24.11 1.25 28.28
N PHE A 155 -22.89 0.74 28.48
CA PHE A 155 -21.67 1.30 27.87
C PHE A 155 -21.00 0.24 27.02
N VAL A 156 -20.61 0.62 25.80
CA VAL A 156 -19.85 -0.23 24.88
C VAL A 156 -18.45 0.35 24.72
N VAL A 157 -17.45 -0.52 24.67
CA VAL A 157 -16.08 -0.12 24.39
C VAL A 157 -15.97 0.19 22.90
N THR A 158 -16.06 1.47 22.56
CA THR A 158 -15.97 1.94 21.17
C THR A 158 -14.51 2.21 20.82
N PRO A 159 -13.92 1.49 19.85
CA PRO A 159 -12.54 1.74 19.45
C PRO A 159 -12.42 3.09 18.74
N ALA A 160 -11.40 3.86 19.11
CA ALA A 160 -10.92 4.95 18.27
C ALA A 160 -10.42 4.38 16.94
N ILE A 161 -10.75 5.05 15.84
CA ILE A 161 -10.05 4.82 14.57
C ILE A 161 -8.65 5.42 14.75
N GLU A 162 -7.74 4.61 15.28
CA GLU A 162 -6.38 5.06 15.57
C GLU A 162 -5.64 5.26 14.25
N ALA A 163 -5.26 6.50 13.95
CA ALA A 163 -4.25 6.75 12.93
C ALA A 163 -2.98 5.99 13.33
N PRO A 164 -2.29 5.32 12.40
CA PRO A 164 -1.10 4.55 12.76
C PRO A 164 -0.14 5.45 13.52
N ALA A 165 0.26 5.02 14.73
CA ALA A 165 1.19 5.75 15.56
C ALA A 165 2.39 6.22 14.72
N PRO A 166 2.84 7.48 14.84
CA PRO A 166 3.98 7.96 14.09
C PRO A 166 5.17 7.06 14.42
N SER A 167 5.57 6.24 13.44
CA SER A 167 6.79 5.45 13.52
C SER A 167 7.93 6.40 13.89
N ALA A 168 8.59 6.12 15.01
CA ALA A 168 9.69 6.93 15.56
C ALA A 168 10.91 7.07 14.62
N LEU A 169 10.89 6.38 13.47
CA LEU A 169 11.95 6.44 12.48
C LEU A 169 11.81 7.71 11.62
N ALA A 170 12.90 8.48 11.53
CA ALA A 170 12.96 9.63 10.63
C ALA A 170 12.90 9.21 9.16
N ALA A 171 12.47 10.13 8.29
CA ALA A 171 12.55 9.93 6.85
C ALA A 171 14.03 9.78 6.42
N PRO A 172 14.38 8.78 5.60
CA PRO A 172 15.75 8.67 5.09
C PRO A 172 16.13 9.89 4.25
N THR A 173 17.38 10.34 4.39
CA THR A 173 17.94 11.49 3.67
C THR A 173 18.99 11.05 2.66
N GLY A 174 19.45 11.96 1.79
CA GLY A 174 20.53 11.68 0.85
C GLY A 174 20.18 10.66 -0.25
N LEU A 175 18.88 10.49 -0.54
CA LEU A 175 18.41 9.63 -1.61
C LEU A 175 18.98 10.11 -2.95
N LYS A 176 19.75 9.26 -3.63
CA LYS A 176 20.37 9.55 -4.92
C LYS A 176 20.42 8.31 -5.80
N VAL A 177 20.54 8.53 -7.11
CA VAL A 177 20.69 7.46 -8.11
C VAL A 177 22.15 7.02 -8.20
N THR A 178 22.39 5.71 -8.23
CA THR A 178 23.72 5.11 -8.50
C THR A 178 23.81 4.48 -9.88
N ALA A 179 22.71 3.94 -10.39
CA ALA A 179 22.65 3.38 -11.74
C ALA A 179 21.28 3.60 -12.39
N VAL A 180 21.29 3.86 -13.70
CA VAL A 180 20.07 4.00 -14.51
C VAL A 180 20.14 3.01 -15.66
N ALA A 181 19.12 2.18 -15.77
CA ALA A 181 18.93 1.26 -16.88
C ALA A 181 17.54 1.44 -17.50
N PRO A 182 17.26 0.75 -18.63
CA PRO A 182 15.96 0.89 -19.27
C PRO A 182 14.80 0.34 -18.43
N THR A 183 15.04 -0.70 -17.65
CA THR A 183 14.00 -1.41 -16.89
C THR A 183 14.18 -1.36 -15.38
N TYR A 184 15.23 -0.71 -14.89
CA TYR A 184 15.48 -0.53 -13.48
C TYR A 184 16.26 0.75 -13.18
N VAL A 185 16.15 1.21 -11.95
CA VAL A 185 17.01 2.24 -11.37
C VAL A 185 17.54 1.74 -10.03
N GLU A 186 18.82 1.94 -9.78
CA GLU A 186 19.43 1.69 -8.48
C GLU A 186 19.60 3.01 -7.73
N VAL A 187 19.20 3.00 -6.45
CA VAL A 187 19.26 4.17 -5.58
C VAL A 187 19.93 3.81 -4.26
N THR A 188 20.55 4.81 -3.66
CA THR A 188 21.16 4.72 -2.32
C THR A 188 20.73 5.92 -1.48
N TRP A 189 20.76 5.77 -0.15
CA TRP A 189 20.37 6.78 0.82
C TRP A 189 21.23 6.67 2.09
N ASN A 190 21.05 7.60 3.02
CA ASN A 190 21.73 7.59 4.32
C ASN A 190 21.03 6.63 5.29
N LYS A 191 21.81 5.91 6.10
CA LYS A 191 21.28 5.03 7.15
C LYS A 191 20.47 5.83 8.17
N VAL A 192 19.27 5.33 8.50
CA VAL A 192 18.42 5.84 9.58
C VAL A 192 18.69 5.00 10.84
N THR A 193 19.00 5.66 11.95
CA THR A 193 19.21 5.01 13.24
C THR A 193 17.94 4.29 13.69
N GLY A 194 18.07 3.03 14.12
CA GLY A 194 16.95 2.18 14.53
C GLY A 194 16.23 1.48 13.38
N ALA A 195 16.48 1.85 12.11
CA ALA A 195 15.85 1.19 10.97
C ALA A 195 16.37 -0.25 10.80
N GLY A 196 15.43 -1.19 10.73
CA GLY A 196 15.67 -2.61 10.44
C GLY A 196 15.59 -2.95 8.97
N ASN A 197 14.80 -2.18 8.22
CA ASN A 197 14.65 -2.30 6.78
C ASN A 197 14.25 -0.96 6.17
N TYR A 198 14.18 -0.93 4.84
CA TYR A 198 13.70 0.17 4.05
C TYR A 198 12.71 -0.35 3.02
N ARG A 199 11.66 0.43 2.78
CA ARG A 199 10.67 0.19 1.73
C ARG A 199 10.76 1.31 0.70
N LEU A 200 10.81 0.92 -0.57
CA LEU A 200 10.86 1.87 -1.67
C LEU A 200 9.49 1.99 -2.30
N TYR A 201 9.15 3.21 -2.69
CA TYR A 201 7.91 3.55 -3.35
C TYR A 201 8.21 4.27 -4.64
N ARG A 202 7.27 4.16 -5.59
CA ARG A 202 7.35 4.82 -6.89
C ARG A 202 6.04 5.56 -7.16
N SER A 203 6.11 6.68 -7.86
CA SER A 203 4.92 7.35 -8.39
C SER A 203 4.02 6.36 -9.17
N GLY A 204 2.72 6.42 -8.89
CA GLY A 204 1.70 5.56 -9.50
C GLY A 204 1.61 4.13 -8.93
N ALA A 205 2.42 3.74 -7.94
CA ALA A 205 2.29 2.46 -7.25
C ALA A 205 1.55 2.62 -5.90
N SER A 206 0.56 1.75 -5.64
CA SER A 206 -0.20 1.76 -4.37
C SER A 206 0.55 1.08 -3.22
N GLN A 207 1.50 0.20 -3.53
CA GLN A 207 2.29 -0.58 -2.57
C GLN A 207 3.79 -0.29 -2.76
N ASN A 208 4.63 -0.76 -1.83
CA ASN A 208 6.08 -0.67 -2.02
C ASN A 208 6.51 -1.52 -3.23
N VAL A 209 7.49 -1.02 -3.97
CA VAL A 209 8.00 -1.64 -5.20
C VAL A 209 9.29 -2.42 -4.96
N ALA A 210 9.96 -2.16 -3.85
CA ALA A 210 11.13 -2.91 -3.39
C ALA A 210 11.27 -2.78 -1.87
N ALA A 211 12.11 -3.63 -1.29
CA ALA A 211 12.55 -3.54 0.10
C ALA A 211 14.03 -3.89 0.19
N SER A 212 14.73 -3.36 1.19
CA SER A 212 16.14 -3.65 1.44
C SER A 212 16.44 -3.56 2.92
N THR A 213 17.34 -4.42 3.42
CA THR A 213 17.92 -4.31 4.77
C THR A 213 19.16 -3.42 4.79
N ASP A 214 19.68 -3.07 3.61
CA ASP A 214 20.80 -2.15 3.42
C ASP A 214 20.32 -0.77 2.96
N THR A 215 21.27 0.15 2.78
CA THR A 215 21.02 1.52 2.29
C THR A 215 21.15 1.65 0.77
N VAL A 216 20.91 0.55 0.06
CA VAL A 216 20.88 0.47 -1.40
C VAL A 216 19.77 -0.45 -1.81
N ALA A 217 19.08 -0.10 -2.89
CA ALA A 217 18.10 -0.99 -3.52
C ALA A 217 17.90 -0.64 -4.98
N ARG A 218 17.41 -1.64 -5.70
CA ARG A 218 17.04 -1.54 -7.09
C ARG A 218 15.52 -1.54 -7.23
N VAL A 219 15.00 -0.54 -7.94
CA VAL A 219 13.60 -0.46 -8.34
C VAL A 219 13.48 -1.01 -9.75
N GLU A 220 12.82 -2.17 -9.88
CA GLU A 220 12.65 -2.89 -11.15
C GLU A 220 11.26 -2.67 -11.76
N GLY A 221 11.00 -3.33 -12.89
CA GLY A 221 9.71 -3.26 -13.58
C GLY A 221 9.40 -1.85 -14.09
N LEU A 222 10.44 -1.12 -14.49
CA LEU A 222 10.32 0.21 -15.09
C LEU A 222 10.22 0.11 -16.62
N GLU A 223 9.64 1.12 -17.23
CA GLU A 223 9.53 1.26 -18.68
C GLU A 223 10.68 2.14 -19.20
N PRO A 224 11.30 1.80 -20.35
CA PRO A 224 12.39 2.58 -20.93
C PRO A 224 11.99 4.03 -21.28
N GLY A 225 12.90 4.97 -21.03
CA GLY A 225 12.72 6.39 -21.37
C GLY A 225 11.59 7.11 -20.60
N LYS A 226 11.09 6.53 -19.51
CA LYS A 226 9.97 7.08 -18.74
C LYS A 226 10.47 7.72 -17.43
N ASN A 227 9.81 8.81 -17.04
CA ASN A 227 10.07 9.48 -15.78
C ASN A 227 9.31 8.82 -14.62
N TYR A 228 9.99 8.64 -13.50
CA TYR A 228 9.45 8.13 -12.25
C TYR A 228 9.95 8.96 -11.09
N THR A 229 9.14 9.06 -10.03
CA THR A 229 9.57 9.62 -8.75
C THR A 229 9.71 8.50 -7.74
N ILE A 230 10.89 8.36 -7.15
CA ILE A 230 11.23 7.32 -6.16
C ILE A 230 11.23 7.94 -4.77
N TYR A 231 10.71 7.20 -3.80
CA TYR A 231 10.74 7.54 -2.39
C TYR A 231 11.26 6.35 -1.60
N VAL A 232 11.87 6.60 -0.44
CA VAL A 232 12.25 5.55 0.51
C VAL A 232 11.69 5.87 1.89
N ALA A 233 11.23 4.86 2.62
CA ALA A 233 10.82 4.98 4.01
C ALA A 233 11.55 3.93 4.84
N ALA A 234 11.95 4.29 6.05
CA ALA A 234 12.54 3.36 7.02
C ALA A 234 11.44 2.56 7.74
N GLY A 235 11.71 1.30 8.04
CA GLY A 235 10.83 0.43 8.82
C GLY A 235 11.58 -0.26 9.96
N GLN A 236 10.83 -0.67 10.98
CA GLN A 236 11.38 -1.37 12.15
C GLN A 236 11.46 -2.89 11.86
N VAL A 237 12.46 -3.57 12.43
CA VAL A 237 12.51 -5.05 12.39
C VAL A 237 11.24 -5.62 13.03
N GLY A 238 10.59 -6.57 12.36
CA GLY A 238 9.43 -7.29 12.92
C GLY A 238 8.12 -6.49 13.00
N SER A 239 8.05 -5.29 12.41
CA SER A 239 6.83 -4.48 12.34
C SER A 239 6.45 -4.18 10.89
N GLU A 240 5.15 -4.02 10.63
CA GLU A 240 4.66 -3.52 9.35
C GLU A 240 4.68 -1.98 9.26
N ALA A 241 4.84 -1.30 10.39
CA ALA A 241 4.88 0.14 10.48
C ALA A 241 6.13 0.70 9.78
N VAL A 242 5.92 1.75 8.98
CA VAL A 242 6.97 2.49 8.29
C VAL A 242 6.93 3.95 8.69
N GLY A 243 8.11 4.57 8.77
CA GLY A 243 8.29 6.00 8.96
C GLY A 243 7.81 6.83 7.76
N PRO A 244 7.92 8.16 7.85
CA PRO A 244 7.65 9.04 6.74
C PRO A 244 8.58 8.75 5.56
N ARG A 245 8.07 9.03 4.35
CA ARG A 245 8.84 8.90 3.11
C ARG A 245 9.86 10.04 3.01
N SER A 246 10.99 9.75 2.38
CA SER A 246 11.98 10.74 1.95
C SER A 246 11.37 11.78 1.01
N ALA A 247 12.13 12.85 0.75
CA ALA A 247 11.87 13.69 -0.42
C ALA A 247 11.86 12.83 -1.70
N GLY A 248 11.01 13.20 -2.66
CA GLY A 248 10.88 12.48 -3.92
C GLY A 248 12.09 12.72 -4.82
N LEU A 249 12.66 11.65 -5.35
CA LEU A 249 13.74 11.68 -6.33
C LEU A 249 13.19 11.38 -7.73
N SER A 250 13.12 12.40 -8.57
CA SER A 250 12.72 12.23 -9.98
C SER A 250 13.89 11.69 -10.81
N VAL A 251 13.64 10.61 -11.55
CA VAL A 251 14.61 9.95 -12.43
C VAL A 251 13.93 9.51 -13.71
N THR A 252 14.64 9.65 -14.84
CA THR A 252 14.19 9.14 -16.13
C THR A 252 15.02 7.91 -16.48
N THR A 253 14.37 6.78 -16.76
CA THR A 253 15.06 5.54 -17.17
C THR A 253 15.81 5.73 -18.49
N ALA A 254 16.83 4.91 -18.69
CA ALA A 254 17.55 4.92 -19.96
C ALA A 254 16.60 4.48 -21.10
N LYS A 255 16.87 4.92 -22.32
CA LYS A 255 16.15 4.41 -23.50
C LYS A 255 16.57 2.96 -23.76
N ALA A 256 15.65 2.17 -24.31
CA ALA A 256 15.97 0.80 -24.73
C ALA A 256 17.06 0.81 -25.81
N VAL A 257 18.06 -0.06 -25.66
CA VAL A 257 19.09 -0.26 -26.69
C VAL A 257 18.62 -1.38 -27.61
N LEU A 258 18.07 -1.02 -28.77
CA LEU A 258 17.55 -1.97 -29.75
C LEU A 258 18.59 -2.30 -30.81
N LYS A 259 18.67 -3.58 -31.18
CA LYS A 259 19.43 -4.02 -32.36
C LYS A 259 18.58 -3.88 -33.63
N ALA A 260 19.25 -3.85 -34.78
CA ALA A 260 18.55 -3.87 -36.05
C ALA A 260 17.84 -5.23 -36.21
N PRO A 261 16.57 -5.26 -36.64
CA PRO A 261 15.95 -6.51 -37.06
C PRO A 261 16.74 -7.16 -38.20
N SER A 262 16.60 -8.47 -38.36
CA SER A 262 17.13 -9.13 -39.56
C SER A 262 16.46 -8.58 -40.81
N THR A 263 17.17 -8.62 -41.94
CA THR A 263 16.62 -8.20 -43.23
C THR A 263 15.31 -8.97 -43.50
N PRO A 264 14.19 -8.28 -43.77
CA PRO A 264 12.91 -8.94 -43.96
C PRO A 264 12.93 -9.91 -45.12
N LYS A 265 12.17 -10.99 -45.02
CA LYS A 265 11.92 -11.94 -46.11
C LYS A 265 10.52 -11.72 -46.66
N ALA A 266 10.40 -11.64 -47.98
CA ALA A 266 9.13 -11.52 -48.68
C ALA A 266 8.57 -12.90 -49.05
N SER A 267 7.28 -13.12 -48.81
CA SER A 267 6.53 -14.32 -49.20
C SER A 267 5.10 -13.96 -49.60
N GLN A 268 4.33 -14.94 -50.09
CA GLN A 268 2.92 -14.78 -50.50
C GLN A 268 2.67 -13.56 -51.41
N ILE A 269 3.56 -13.35 -52.38
CA ILE A 269 3.51 -12.19 -53.27
C ILE A 269 2.33 -12.34 -54.24
N THR A 270 1.45 -11.34 -54.26
CA THR A 270 0.32 -11.22 -55.20
C THR A 270 0.51 -10.00 -56.11
N SER A 271 -0.48 -9.70 -56.94
CA SER A 271 -0.51 -8.47 -57.75
C SER A 271 -0.70 -7.20 -56.90
N SER A 272 -1.18 -7.33 -55.66
CA SER A 272 -1.55 -6.20 -54.80
C SER A 272 -1.10 -6.31 -53.34
N SER A 273 -0.33 -7.34 -52.99
CA SER A 273 0.15 -7.53 -51.62
C SER A 273 1.44 -8.33 -51.53
N VAL A 274 2.16 -8.14 -50.43
CA VAL A 274 3.35 -8.89 -50.05
C VAL A 274 3.29 -9.18 -48.55
N TYR A 275 3.68 -10.38 -48.15
CA TYR A 275 3.86 -10.74 -46.75
C TYR A 275 5.34 -10.65 -46.39
N LEU A 276 5.66 -9.92 -45.32
CA LEU A 276 7.02 -9.70 -44.82
C LEU A 276 7.20 -10.44 -43.50
N THR A 277 8.37 -11.02 -43.28
CA THR A 277 8.76 -11.70 -42.03
C THR A 277 10.18 -11.35 -41.64
N TRP A 278 10.47 -11.22 -40.35
CA TRP A 278 11.80 -10.93 -39.81
C TRP A 278 11.98 -11.56 -38.42
N GLY A 279 13.21 -11.58 -37.92
CA GLY A 279 13.54 -12.09 -36.59
C GLY A 279 13.15 -11.11 -35.49
N THR A 280 12.73 -11.62 -34.33
CA THR A 280 12.41 -10.78 -33.18
C THR A 280 13.66 -10.16 -32.57
N VAL A 281 13.54 -8.92 -32.10
CA VAL A 281 14.60 -8.16 -31.43
C VAL A 281 14.27 -8.12 -29.94
N ALA A 282 15.22 -8.56 -29.10
CA ALA A 282 15.07 -8.48 -27.66
C ALA A 282 14.85 -7.02 -27.20
N GLY A 283 13.84 -6.81 -26.36
CA GLY A 283 13.45 -5.47 -25.88
C GLY A 283 12.59 -4.67 -26.86
N ALA A 284 12.27 -5.19 -28.05
CA ALA A 284 11.30 -4.54 -28.94
C ALA A 284 9.87 -4.81 -28.47
N GLU A 285 9.08 -3.74 -28.32
CA GLU A 285 7.64 -3.81 -28.04
C GLU A 285 6.82 -3.95 -29.32
N HIS A 286 7.31 -3.36 -30.41
CA HIS A 286 6.72 -3.45 -31.74
C HIS A 286 7.77 -3.18 -32.82
N TYR A 287 7.36 -3.33 -34.08
CA TYR A 287 8.17 -3.08 -35.26
C TYR A 287 7.46 -2.10 -36.16
N ARG A 288 8.24 -1.21 -36.78
CA ARG A 288 7.75 -0.26 -37.77
C ARG A 288 8.28 -0.62 -39.14
N ILE A 289 7.38 -0.73 -40.11
CA ILE A 289 7.69 -1.16 -41.47
C ILE A 289 7.74 0.08 -42.35
N TYR A 290 8.80 0.19 -43.15
CA TYR A 290 9.03 1.32 -44.06
C TYR A 290 9.08 0.83 -45.49
N GLN A 291 8.46 1.58 -46.40
CA GLN A 291 8.50 1.33 -47.83
C GLN A 291 9.37 2.38 -48.54
N GLY A 292 10.38 1.92 -49.28
CA GLY A 292 11.29 2.78 -50.01
C GLY A 292 12.30 3.51 -49.12
N THR A 293 12.68 4.72 -49.55
CA THR A 293 13.65 5.58 -48.86
C THR A 293 13.00 6.81 -48.24
N SER A 294 11.69 7.00 -48.43
CA SER A 294 10.95 8.22 -48.05
C SER A 294 10.79 8.42 -46.54
N GLY A 295 11.28 7.50 -45.70
CA GLY A 295 11.23 7.63 -44.24
C GLY A 295 9.84 7.41 -43.63
N GLU A 296 8.76 7.48 -44.42
CA GLU A 296 7.40 7.24 -43.96
C GLU A 296 7.10 5.75 -43.71
N PRO A 297 6.48 5.41 -42.56
CA PRO A 297 6.08 4.04 -42.27
C PRO A 297 4.81 3.67 -43.04
N VAL A 298 4.72 2.40 -43.43
CA VAL A 298 3.52 1.80 -44.03
C VAL A 298 2.68 1.02 -43.03
N GLY A 299 3.19 0.85 -41.81
CA GLY A 299 2.46 0.25 -40.71
C GLY A 299 3.36 -0.18 -39.56
N ASP A 300 2.72 -0.61 -38.48
CA ASP A 300 3.35 -1.18 -37.30
C ASP A 300 2.91 -2.64 -37.13
N SER A 301 3.77 -3.46 -36.52
CA SER A 301 3.47 -4.85 -36.15
C SER A 301 3.94 -5.16 -34.74
N LEU A 302 3.12 -5.90 -33.98
CA LEU A 302 3.49 -6.42 -32.66
C LEU A 302 4.32 -7.70 -32.75
N ASP A 303 4.37 -8.34 -33.93
CA ASP A 303 5.09 -9.58 -34.15
C ASP A 303 6.09 -9.46 -35.31
N GLY A 304 6.90 -10.51 -35.52
CA GLY A 304 7.95 -10.55 -36.54
C GLY A 304 7.42 -10.69 -37.98
N LYS A 305 6.22 -10.19 -38.28
CA LYS A 305 5.57 -10.32 -39.58
C LYS A 305 4.60 -9.18 -39.87
N PHE A 306 4.37 -8.90 -41.15
CA PHE A 306 3.41 -7.87 -41.58
C PHE A 306 2.97 -8.08 -43.03
N ARG A 307 1.68 -7.84 -43.31
CA ARG A 307 1.15 -7.87 -44.67
C ARG A 307 1.00 -6.47 -45.21
N VAL A 308 1.75 -6.15 -46.26
CA VAL A 308 1.57 -4.92 -47.04
C VAL A 308 0.53 -5.18 -48.12
N SER A 309 -0.51 -4.35 -48.20
CA SER A 309 -1.60 -4.43 -49.18
C SER A 309 -1.72 -3.12 -49.99
N GLY A 310 -2.58 -3.12 -51.02
CA GLY A 310 -2.81 -1.92 -51.85
C GLY A 310 -1.69 -1.62 -52.84
N LEU A 311 -0.86 -2.61 -53.18
CA LEU A 311 0.24 -2.45 -54.11
C LEU A 311 -0.25 -2.47 -55.57
N LYS A 312 0.48 -1.79 -56.46
CA LYS A 312 0.31 -1.90 -57.92
C LYS A 312 0.97 -3.18 -58.44
N SER A 313 0.38 -3.81 -59.44
CA SER A 313 0.90 -5.01 -60.11
C SER A 313 2.18 -4.73 -60.88
N LYS A 314 3.00 -5.76 -61.11
CA LYS A 314 4.29 -5.70 -61.83
C LYS A 314 5.24 -4.58 -61.38
N THR A 315 5.11 -4.09 -60.15
CA THR A 315 5.84 -2.93 -59.61
C THR A 315 6.85 -3.39 -58.55
N THR A 316 8.04 -2.80 -58.57
CA THR A 316 9.11 -3.11 -57.60
C THR A 316 9.01 -2.22 -56.37
N TYR A 317 9.03 -2.84 -55.19
CA TYR A 317 9.03 -2.18 -53.89
C TYR A 317 10.25 -2.58 -53.07
N LYS A 318 10.71 -1.68 -52.21
CA LYS A 318 11.75 -1.95 -51.21
C LYS A 318 11.16 -1.81 -49.83
N TYR A 319 11.47 -2.73 -48.92
CA TYR A 319 11.01 -2.67 -47.52
C TYR A 319 12.18 -2.83 -46.56
N ARG A 320 12.11 -2.11 -45.44
CA ARG A 320 12.99 -2.30 -44.27
C ARG A 320 12.17 -2.14 -43.00
N VAL A 321 12.69 -2.63 -41.89
CA VAL A 321 11.99 -2.67 -40.61
C VAL A 321 12.89 -2.09 -39.51
N ALA A 322 12.32 -1.34 -38.58
CA ALA A 322 12.98 -0.95 -37.35
C ALA A 322 12.24 -1.56 -36.15
N ALA A 323 12.99 -2.01 -35.15
CA ALA A 323 12.44 -2.34 -33.84
C ALA A 323 12.13 -1.04 -33.08
N MET A 324 11.08 -1.06 -32.25
CA MET A 324 10.62 0.06 -31.45
C MET A 324 10.38 -0.36 -29.99
N SER A 325 10.68 0.52 -29.03
CA SER A 325 10.31 0.38 -27.61
C SER A 325 9.98 1.75 -27.04
N GLY A 326 8.75 1.92 -26.56
CA GLY A 326 8.17 3.22 -26.27
C GLY A 326 8.30 4.16 -27.46
N SER A 327 8.90 5.33 -27.23
CA SER A 327 9.21 6.34 -28.26
C SER A 327 10.56 6.16 -28.94
N THR A 328 11.31 5.10 -28.60
CA THR A 328 12.66 4.85 -29.14
C THR A 328 12.60 4.01 -30.40
N THR A 329 13.12 4.53 -31.50
CA THR A 329 13.33 3.80 -32.75
C THR A 329 14.74 3.22 -32.79
N GLY A 330 14.85 1.91 -32.95
CA GLY A 330 16.11 1.22 -33.17
C GLY A 330 16.67 1.44 -34.58
N PRO A 331 17.88 0.94 -34.87
CA PRO A 331 18.45 1.00 -36.20
C PRO A 331 17.61 0.19 -37.20
N TYR A 332 17.60 0.62 -38.46
CA TYR A 332 16.90 -0.07 -39.53
C TYR A 332 17.59 -1.38 -39.91
N SER A 333 16.78 -2.37 -40.31
CA SER A 333 17.25 -3.56 -41.02
C SER A 333 17.83 -3.21 -42.39
N GLY A 334 18.45 -4.22 -43.03
CA GLY A 334 18.68 -4.19 -44.48
C GLY A 334 17.38 -4.13 -45.28
N TYR A 335 17.49 -3.78 -46.56
CA TYR A 335 16.37 -3.75 -47.48
C TYR A 335 16.07 -5.13 -48.08
N VAL A 336 14.78 -5.45 -48.20
CA VAL A 336 14.29 -6.47 -49.14
C VAL A 336 13.66 -5.80 -50.34
N THR A 337 13.97 -6.29 -51.54
CA THR A 337 13.36 -5.82 -52.79
C THR A 337 12.43 -6.89 -53.32
N VAL A 338 11.21 -6.51 -53.68
CA VAL A 338 10.17 -7.43 -54.16
C VAL A 338 9.42 -6.82 -55.34
N LYS A 339 9.10 -7.64 -56.35
CA LYS A 339 8.27 -7.25 -57.48
C LYS A 339 6.93 -7.97 -57.38
N THR A 340 5.82 -7.22 -57.44
CA THR A 340 4.47 -7.80 -57.45
C THR A 340 4.21 -8.58 -58.74
N LYS A 341 3.26 -9.54 -58.67
CA LYS A 341 2.84 -10.34 -59.83
C LYS A 341 2.10 -9.51 -60.88
#